data_AF-A0A2X1WM61-F1
#
_entry.id   AF-A0A2X1WM61-F1
#
_cell.length_a   1.000
_cell.length_b   1.000
_cell.length_c   1.000
_cell.angle_alpha   90.00
_cell.angle_beta   90.00
_cell.angle_gamma   90.00
#
_symmetry.space_group_name_H-M   'P 1'
#
loop_
_entity.id
_entity.type
_entity.pdbx_description
1 polymer ?
#
loop_
_entity_poly.entity_id
_entity_poly.type
_entity_poly.pdbx_seq_one_letter_code
_entity_poly.pdbx_strand_id
1 'polypeptide(L)'
;MNVNKNKQVIIYYFTALISGFCIMGIETSATRILSPYFGSTTLIWLIEISLIMICIGIGNYFGGKRADKLVKTRTCEERIVKNLLISFLFICTVPLTSKIVIMGSIILASEVQLGNIIMISSIICSIVLFSVPLIFMGTISPLLAKISITSLDETGNVMGNLYLFNIFGSVLGTMIPTILVIPKIGVKRSFLLFGAVLAIILILYSKKIKKNFLLNSIICVLWLCMSLYLSTTSLAFDKPVHEEESEYNYINVSQNDDGKLALKTNVFFGAQSIKVDKNKKKSGYYYDEFVKINNLLDDKVKHKILIIGYGTGTMSTLLHKNFDNFEVTGIEIDRNIVNLRELYFNKSDDKIIISDGRNYLNSTDEMYDLIILDVYQNISMPINLTTREFFEDCKAHLNRNGIIALNIGLGNSLNSNLVLALSGTLKCVCPNVYKYKTKSDNNVIVYGSEKNLELSLKEQNKNHLKDETKKLFKDSQKVEDVNNILSDDINNIEKLQDEEFNKIVKNQMKIRKD
;
A
#
# COMPACT_ATOMS: atom_id res chain seq x y z
N MET A 1 2.03 5.57 54.17
CA MET A 1 2.24 6.65 53.17
C MET A 1 2.96 6.19 51.90
N ASN A 2 3.94 5.28 51.97
CA ASN A 2 4.72 4.83 50.79
C ASN A 2 3.96 4.01 49.72
N VAL A 3 2.96 3.20 50.10
CA VAL A 3 2.23 2.34 49.15
C VAL A 3 1.43 3.15 48.11
N ASN A 4 0.86 4.29 48.50
CA ASN A 4 0.12 5.15 47.58
C ASN A 4 1.03 5.93 46.62
N LYS A 5 2.25 6.28 47.04
CA LYS A 5 3.23 6.97 46.20
C LYS A 5 3.75 6.02 45.10
N ASN A 6 4.09 4.78 45.46
CA ASN A 6 4.51 3.76 44.49
C ASN A 6 3.43 3.41 43.48
N LYS A 7 2.16 3.29 43.91
CA LYS A 7 1.03 3.08 42.98
C LYS A 7 0.83 4.23 42.00
N GLN A 8 1.09 5.48 42.40
CA GLN A 8 0.95 6.64 41.51
C GLN A 8 2.05 6.68 40.44
N VAL A 9 3.29 6.37 40.81
CA VAL A 9 4.43 6.33 39.88
C VAL A 9 4.22 5.26 38.81
N ILE A 10 3.72 4.08 39.20
CA ILE A 10 3.40 2.98 38.26
C ILE A 10 2.35 3.43 37.22
N ILE A 11 1.31 4.16 37.65
CA ILE A 11 0.29 4.66 36.71
C ILE A 11 0.91 5.63 35.69
N TYR A 12 1.88 6.46 36.09
CA TYR A 12 2.52 7.42 35.18
C TYR A 12 3.41 6.72 34.14
N TYR A 13 4.19 5.71 34.57
CA TYR A 13 4.99 4.89 33.65
C TYR A 13 4.11 4.07 32.71
N PHE A 14 3.03 3.47 33.22
CA PHE A 14 2.05 2.79 32.37
C PHE A 14 1.38 3.74 31.37
N THR A 15 1.10 4.99 31.78
CA THR A 15 0.57 6.02 30.88
C THR A 15 1.59 6.41 29.80
N ALA A 16 2.88 6.50 30.15
CA ALA A 16 3.94 6.76 29.16
C ALA A 16 4.03 5.63 28.12
N LEU A 17 3.93 4.36 28.56
CA LEU A 17 3.89 3.19 27.70
C LEU A 17 2.68 3.23 26.77
N ILE A 18 1.47 3.40 27.31
CA ILE A 18 0.24 3.41 26.50
C ILE A 18 0.21 4.62 25.56
N SER A 19 0.73 5.78 25.99
CA SER A 19 0.86 6.94 25.11
C SER A 19 1.79 6.65 23.94
N GLY A 20 2.96 6.04 24.17
CA GLY A 20 3.87 5.64 23.08
C GLY A 20 3.23 4.61 22.14
N PHE A 21 2.58 3.60 22.72
CA PHE A 21 1.84 2.58 21.97
C PHE A 21 0.77 3.18 21.06
N CYS A 22 -0.09 4.06 21.58
CA CYS A 22 -1.14 4.68 20.79
C CYS A 22 -0.58 5.65 19.75
N ILE A 23 0.42 6.47 20.07
CA ILE A 23 1.02 7.42 19.10
C ILE A 23 1.54 6.65 17.88
N MET A 24 2.40 5.64 18.11
CA MET A 24 2.99 4.86 17.01
C MET A 24 1.96 3.98 16.30
N GLY A 25 0.97 3.46 17.03
CA GLY A 25 -0.11 2.67 16.43
C GLY A 25 -1.03 3.51 15.54
N ILE A 26 -1.33 4.74 15.95
CA ILE A 26 -2.06 5.72 15.14
C ILE A 26 -1.25 6.12 13.91
N GLU A 27 0.06 6.38 14.06
CA GLU A 27 0.96 6.69 12.95
C GLU A 27 1.00 5.57 11.91
N THR A 28 1.20 4.33 12.37
CA THR A 28 1.23 3.16 11.49
C THR A 28 -0.12 2.91 10.81
N SER A 29 -1.23 3.20 11.50
CA SER A 29 -2.58 3.09 10.92
C SER A 29 -2.89 4.25 9.96
N ALA A 30 -2.28 5.43 10.17
CA ALA A 30 -2.44 6.59 9.31
C ALA A 30 -1.86 6.32 7.91
N THR A 31 -0.66 5.74 7.84
CA THR A 31 -0.07 5.40 6.53
C THR A 31 -0.93 4.37 5.78
N ARG A 32 -1.49 3.38 6.51
CA ARG A 32 -2.34 2.32 5.96
C ARG A 32 -3.72 2.78 5.51
N ILE A 33 -4.34 3.76 6.18
CA ILE A 33 -5.64 4.29 5.73
C ILE A 33 -5.48 5.21 4.51
N LEU A 34 -4.30 5.81 4.33
CA LEU A 34 -4.01 6.74 3.23
C LEU A 34 -3.44 6.03 1.98
N SER A 35 -2.70 4.93 2.15
CA SER A 35 -2.04 4.23 1.04
C SER A 35 -2.96 3.79 -0.11
N PRO A 36 -4.22 3.35 0.11
CA PRO A 36 -5.10 2.95 -0.99
C PRO A 36 -5.55 4.12 -1.87
N TYR A 37 -5.39 5.36 -1.38
CA TYR A 37 -5.83 6.58 -2.04
C TYR A 37 -4.67 7.35 -2.67
N PHE A 38 -3.56 7.49 -1.94
CA PHE A 38 -2.40 8.28 -2.37
C PHE A 38 -1.23 7.43 -2.87
N GLY A 39 -1.24 6.12 -2.63
CA GLY A 39 -0.09 5.24 -2.89
C GLY A 39 0.81 5.09 -1.67
N SER A 40 1.83 4.26 -1.80
CA SER A 40 2.74 3.88 -0.70
C SER A 40 4.21 4.22 -0.99
N THR A 41 4.47 5.25 -1.79
CA THR A 41 5.85 5.61 -2.17
C THR A 41 6.64 6.15 -0.97
N THR A 42 7.96 6.01 -1.02
CA THR A 42 8.87 6.50 0.04
C THR A 42 8.65 7.99 0.34
N LEU A 43 8.32 8.78 -0.68
CA LEU A 43 8.06 10.21 -0.54
C LEU A 43 6.81 10.50 0.31
N ILE A 44 5.72 9.76 0.11
CA ILE A 44 4.48 9.92 0.88
C ILE A 44 4.72 9.54 2.34
N TRP A 45 5.38 8.42 2.56
CA TRP A 45 5.78 7.97 3.91
C TRP A 45 6.65 8.99 4.64
N LEU A 46 7.65 9.56 3.95
CA LEU A 46 8.54 10.58 4.52
C LEU A 46 7.74 11.80 5.01
N ILE A 47 6.78 12.26 4.20
CA ILE A 47 5.92 13.38 4.53
C ILE A 47 5.06 13.08 5.75
N GLU A 48 4.44 11.90 5.79
CA GLU A 48 3.56 11.48 6.89
C GLU A 48 4.32 11.39 8.21
N ILE A 49 5.46 10.68 8.24
CA ILE A 49 6.33 10.58 9.42
C ILE A 49 6.77 11.98 9.87
N SER A 50 7.25 12.81 8.94
CA SER A 50 7.72 14.17 9.24
C SER A 50 6.61 15.02 9.87
N LEU A 51 5.41 14.97 9.31
CA LEU A 51 4.27 15.72 9.82
C LEU A 51 3.88 15.27 11.22
N ILE A 52 3.85 13.95 11.46
CA ILE A 52 3.52 13.36 12.75
C ILE A 52 4.56 13.77 13.80
N MET A 53 5.85 13.68 13.48
CA MET A 53 6.93 14.16 14.35
C MET A 53 6.81 15.65 14.67
N ILE A 54 6.47 16.50 13.69
CA ILE A 54 6.22 17.93 13.90
C ILE A 54 5.05 18.14 14.86
N CYS A 55 3.93 17.42 14.67
CA CYS A 55 2.76 17.52 15.53
C CYS A 55 3.07 17.13 16.98
N ILE A 56 3.79 16.03 17.18
CA ILE A 56 4.24 15.59 18.51
C ILE A 56 5.20 16.62 19.12
N GLY A 57 6.13 17.17 18.34
CA GLY A 57 7.07 18.21 18.77
C GLY A 57 6.36 19.50 19.22
N ILE A 58 5.37 19.95 18.45
CA ILE A 58 4.49 21.08 18.82
C ILE A 58 3.75 20.78 20.13
N GLY A 59 3.20 19.56 20.26
CA GLY A 59 2.58 19.07 21.48
C GLY A 59 3.51 19.09 22.69
N ASN A 60 4.73 18.59 22.54
CA ASN A 60 5.76 18.59 23.59
C ASN A 60 6.11 20.02 24.02
N TYR A 61 6.31 20.93 23.07
CA TYR A 61 6.64 22.33 23.34
C TYR A 61 5.53 23.05 24.12
N PHE A 62 4.29 22.99 23.62
CA PHE A 62 3.16 23.63 24.29
C PHE A 62 2.80 22.93 25.59
N GLY A 63 2.95 21.61 25.65
CA GLY A 63 2.80 20.80 26.86
C GLY A 63 3.75 21.23 27.96
N GLY A 64 5.04 21.39 27.64
CA GLY A 64 6.07 21.88 28.57
C GLY A 64 5.79 23.28 29.08
N LYS A 65 5.59 24.25 28.18
CA LYS A 65 5.21 25.63 28.55
C LYS A 65 3.97 25.69 29.44
N ARG A 66 3.00 24.81 29.19
CA ARG A 66 1.78 24.71 29.96
C ARG A 66 1.99 24.02 31.31
N ALA A 67 2.92 23.06 31.39
CA ALA A 67 3.25 22.34 32.62
C ALA A 67 3.99 23.25 33.62
N ASP A 68 4.84 24.16 33.15
CA ASP A 68 5.57 25.08 34.03
C ASP A 68 4.66 26.09 34.74
N LYS A 69 3.57 26.49 34.09
CA LYS A 69 2.56 27.39 34.69
C LYS A 69 1.67 26.68 35.73
N LEU A 70 1.78 25.36 35.89
CA LEU A 70 0.93 24.59 36.80
C LEU A 70 1.66 24.35 38.12
N VAL A 71 1.02 24.80 39.20
CA VAL A 71 1.55 24.71 40.55
C VAL A 71 1.10 23.41 41.26
N LYS A 72 -0.03 22.80 40.85
CA LYS A 72 -0.64 21.68 41.57
C LYS A 72 -0.73 20.41 40.71
N THR A 73 -0.31 19.26 41.24
CA THR A 73 -0.39 17.94 40.57
C THR A 73 -1.79 17.65 40.02
N ARG A 74 -2.85 17.93 40.80
CA ARG A 74 -4.25 17.76 40.37
C ARG A 74 -4.58 18.52 39.08
N THR A 75 -4.01 19.70 38.89
CA THR A 75 -4.25 20.51 37.68
C THR A 75 -3.55 19.94 36.44
N CYS A 76 -2.43 19.24 36.61
CA CYS A 76 -1.78 18.49 35.53
C CYS A 76 -2.61 17.27 35.13
N GLU A 77 -3.08 16.48 36.11
CA GLU A 77 -3.92 15.30 35.84
C GLU A 77 -5.25 15.68 35.14
N GLU A 78 -5.88 16.79 35.54
CA GLU A 78 -7.08 17.30 34.86
C GLU A 78 -6.81 17.68 33.40
N ARG A 79 -5.61 18.18 33.09
CA ARG A 79 -5.21 18.46 31.71
C ARG A 79 -4.88 17.20 30.93
N ILE A 80 -4.26 16.20 31.55
CA ILE A 80 -4.07 14.88 30.92
C ILE A 80 -5.42 14.30 30.51
N VAL A 81 -6.42 14.33 31.41
CA VAL A 81 -7.81 13.91 31.11
C VAL A 81 -8.38 14.69 29.92
N LYS A 82 -8.28 16.03 29.93
CA LYS A 82 -8.81 16.85 28.83
C LYS A 82 -8.14 16.53 27.49
N ASN A 83 -6.81 16.40 27.48
CA ASN A 83 -6.05 16.17 26.26
C ASN A 83 -6.32 14.75 25.71
N LEU A 84 -6.37 13.74 26.59
CA LEU A 84 -6.77 12.38 26.23
C LEU A 84 -8.20 12.31 25.68
N LEU A 85 -9.14 13.06 26.26
CA LEU A 85 -10.52 13.12 25.75
C LEU A 85 -10.58 13.73 24.34
N ILE A 86 -9.86 14.83 24.10
CA ILE A 86 -9.80 15.44 22.76
C ILE A 86 -9.18 14.46 21.76
N SER A 87 -8.04 13.86 22.10
CA SER A 87 -7.38 12.89 21.23
C SER A 87 -8.28 11.67 20.96
N PHE A 88 -8.94 11.13 21.99
CA PHE A 88 -9.91 10.05 21.87
C PHE A 88 -11.04 10.38 20.88
N LEU A 89 -11.69 11.53 21.04
CA LEU A 89 -12.80 11.94 20.18
C LEU A 89 -12.37 12.06 18.72
N PHE A 90 -11.24 12.72 18.46
CA PHE A 90 -10.71 12.87 17.09
C PHE A 90 -10.31 11.53 16.47
N ILE A 91 -9.58 10.68 17.21
CA ILE A 91 -9.15 9.37 16.71
C ILE A 91 -10.34 8.45 16.39
N CYS A 92 -11.34 8.41 17.26
CA CYS A 92 -12.56 7.65 16.99
C CYS A 92 -13.42 8.28 15.87
N THR A 93 -13.16 9.53 15.47
CA THR A 93 -13.85 10.17 14.33
C THR A 93 -13.18 9.84 13.00
N VAL A 94 -11.89 9.49 12.98
CA VAL A 94 -11.15 9.19 11.75
C VAL A 94 -11.85 8.16 10.85
N PRO A 95 -12.35 7.00 11.35
CA PRO A 95 -13.05 6.03 10.50
C PRO A 95 -14.32 6.57 9.83
N LEU A 96 -14.91 7.62 10.39
CA LEU A 96 -16.16 8.24 9.93
C LEU A 96 -15.89 9.31 8.87
N THR A 97 -14.84 10.11 9.08
CA THR A 97 -14.57 11.30 8.28
C THR A 97 -13.48 11.11 7.24
N SER A 98 -12.65 10.06 7.34
CA SER A 98 -11.50 9.86 6.46
C SER A 98 -11.87 9.94 4.98
N LYS A 99 -12.91 9.22 4.54
CA LYS A 99 -13.37 9.23 3.14
C LYS A 99 -13.75 10.63 2.63
N ILE A 100 -14.43 11.42 3.46
CA ILE A 100 -14.83 12.80 3.12
C ILE A 100 -13.62 13.71 3.07
N VAL A 101 -12.72 13.61 4.06
CA VAL A 101 -11.52 14.45 4.14
C VAL A 101 -10.56 14.12 2.99
N ILE A 102 -10.40 12.85 2.63
CA ILE A 102 -9.59 12.41 1.49
C ILE A 102 -10.16 13.02 0.20
N MET A 103 -11.47 12.88 -0.05
CA MET A 103 -12.09 13.46 -1.25
C MET A 103 -11.93 14.99 -1.28
N GLY A 104 -12.19 15.66 -0.16
CA GLY A 104 -12.01 17.11 -0.03
C GLY A 104 -10.57 17.55 -0.26
N SER A 105 -9.58 16.77 0.19
CA SER A 105 -8.16 17.08 -0.02
C SER A 105 -7.72 16.97 -1.47
N ILE A 106 -8.33 16.07 -2.24
CA ILE A 106 -8.07 15.91 -3.68
C ILE A 106 -8.67 17.07 -4.46
N ILE A 107 -9.91 17.44 -4.15
CA ILE A 107 -10.58 18.58 -4.77
C ILE A 107 -9.79 19.86 -4.47
N LEU A 108 -9.42 20.08 -3.20
CA LEU A 108 -8.66 21.26 -2.80
C LEU A 108 -7.30 21.32 -3.52
N ALA A 109 -6.55 20.22 -3.54
CA ALA A 109 -5.25 20.15 -4.22
C ALA A 109 -5.37 20.40 -5.73
N SER A 110 -6.47 20.00 -6.36
CA SER A 110 -6.70 20.24 -7.79
C SER A 110 -6.85 21.72 -8.15
N GLU A 111 -7.25 22.57 -7.21
CA GLU A 111 -7.38 24.02 -7.40
C GLU A 111 -6.06 24.77 -7.23
N VAL A 112 -5.12 24.26 -6.41
CA VAL A 112 -3.90 25.03 -6.05
C VAL A 112 -2.87 25.08 -7.19
N GLN A 113 -3.05 24.33 -8.29
CA GLN A 113 -2.11 24.24 -9.44
C GLN A 113 -0.63 23.95 -9.08
N LEU A 114 -0.34 23.62 -7.82
CA LEU A 114 0.99 23.28 -7.34
C LEU A 114 1.31 21.85 -7.76
N GLY A 115 2.16 21.69 -8.78
CA GLY A 115 2.94 20.46 -9.02
C GLY A 115 2.19 19.12 -8.92
N ASN A 116 2.52 18.34 -7.87
CA ASN A 116 2.09 16.96 -7.61
C ASN A 116 0.84 16.95 -6.71
N ILE A 117 -0.31 16.64 -7.32
CA ILE A 117 -1.63 16.72 -6.68
C ILE A 117 -1.73 15.72 -5.52
N ILE A 118 -1.27 14.49 -5.73
CA ILE A 118 -1.37 13.40 -4.75
C ILE A 118 -0.58 13.73 -3.49
N MET A 119 0.64 14.23 -3.65
CA MET A 119 1.49 14.65 -2.54
C MET A 119 0.84 15.78 -1.72
N ILE A 120 0.24 16.75 -2.39
CA ILE A 120 -0.42 17.86 -1.70
C ILE A 120 -1.70 17.39 -1.01
N SER A 121 -2.46 16.52 -1.65
CA SER A 121 -3.64 15.90 -1.05
C SER A 121 -3.28 15.08 0.20
N SER A 122 -2.20 14.31 0.16
CA SER A 122 -1.76 13.53 1.34
C SER A 122 -1.34 14.43 2.50
N ILE A 123 -0.64 15.55 2.23
CA ILE A 123 -0.30 16.57 3.25
C ILE A 123 -1.56 17.16 3.86
N ILE A 124 -2.48 17.67 3.03
CA ILE A 124 -3.71 18.32 3.50
C ILE A 124 -4.55 17.33 4.33
N CYS A 125 -4.73 16.11 3.81
CA CYS A 125 -5.48 15.06 4.47
C CYS A 125 -4.87 14.71 5.83
N SER A 126 -3.55 14.52 5.88
CA SER A 126 -2.84 14.17 7.11
C SER A 126 -2.90 15.28 8.16
N ILE A 127 -2.79 16.54 7.73
CA ILE A 127 -2.97 17.70 8.62
C ILE A 127 -4.37 17.68 9.24
N VAL A 128 -5.41 17.53 8.42
CA VAL A 128 -6.79 17.59 8.90
C VAL A 128 -7.14 16.42 9.81
N LEU A 129 -6.69 15.20 9.49
CA LEU A 129 -7.04 14.00 10.25
C LEU A 129 -6.21 13.82 11.52
N PHE A 130 -4.90 14.06 11.46
CA PHE A 130 -3.97 13.57 12.48
C PHE A 130 -3.34 14.69 13.33
N SER A 131 -3.28 15.93 12.87
CA SER A 131 -2.56 17.00 13.60
C SER A 131 -3.13 17.25 15.00
N VAL A 132 -4.45 17.43 15.11
CA VAL A 132 -5.11 17.72 16.39
C VAL A 132 -4.88 16.61 17.42
N PRO A 133 -5.26 15.34 17.19
CA PRO A 133 -5.08 14.31 18.21
C PRO A 133 -3.62 14.13 18.61
N LEU A 134 -2.68 14.19 17.66
CA LEU A 134 -1.25 13.98 17.92
C LEU A 134 -0.61 15.16 18.66
N ILE A 135 -0.98 16.41 18.38
CA ILE A 135 -0.53 17.56 19.16
C ILE A 135 -0.98 17.42 20.62
N PHE A 136 -2.24 17.04 20.86
CA PHE A 136 -2.74 16.84 22.23
C PHE A 136 -2.09 15.65 22.92
N MET A 137 -1.84 14.54 22.21
CA MET A 137 -1.09 13.41 22.76
C MET A 137 0.37 13.76 23.07
N GLY A 138 1.02 14.55 22.22
CA GLY A 138 2.38 15.05 22.44
C GLY A 138 2.50 15.88 23.73
N THR A 139 1.42 16.45 24.26
CA THR A 139 1.48 17.15 25.56
C THR A 139 1.59 16.20 26.77
N ILE A 140 1.35 14.90 26.60
CA ILE A 140 1.27 13.94 27.72
C ILE A 140 2.65 13.78 28.37
N SER A 141 3.70 13.58 27.58
CA SER A 141 5.07 13.38 28.06
C SER A 141 5.57 14.49 29.00
N PRO A 142 5.53 15.79 28.63
CA PRO A 142 5.96 16.85 29.54
C PRO A 142 5.05 17.00 30.78
N LEU A 143 3.75 16.69 30.66
CA LEU A 143 2.85 16.70 31.82
C LEU A 143 3.16 15.55 32.79
N LEU A 144 3.48 14.36 32.28
CA LEU A 144 3.91 13.22 33.09
C LEU A 144 5.24 13.49 33.78
N ALA A 145 6.19 14.12 33.09
CA ALA A 145 7.45 14.55 33.68
C ALA A 145 7.22 15.48 34.88
N LYS A 146 6.40 16.53 34.68
CA LYS A 146 6.11 17.52 35.74
C LYS A 146 5.49 16.91 37.00
N ILE A 147 4.63 15.89 36.86
CA ILE A 147 3.99 15.24 38.02
C ILE A 147 4.82 14.11 38.64
N SER A 148 5.79 13.56 37.91
CA SER A 148 6.62 12.45 38.38
C SER A 148 7.89 12.92 39.09
N ILE A 149 8.40 14.10 38.74
CA ILE A 149 9.59 14.68 39.37
C ILE A 149 9.19 15.29 40.71
N THR A 150 9.63 14.67 41.82
CA THR A 150 9.35 15.15 43.18
C THR A 150 10.56 15.78 43.88
N SER A 151 11.78 15.53 43.39
CA SER A 151 13.04 16.13 43.85
C SER A 151 13.98 16.34 42.65
N LEU A 152 14.92 17.29 42.79
CA LEU A 152 15.91 17.55 41.74
C LEU A 152 16.87 16.36 41.55
N ASP A 153 17.20 15.65 42.63
CA ASP A 153 18.14 14.52 42.62
C ASP A 153 17.61 13.29 41.85
N GLU A 154 16.29 13.09 41.82
CA GLU A 154 15.65 11.96 41.11
C GLU A 154 15.29 12.28 39.65
N THR A 155 15.51 13.52 39.20
CA THR A 155 15.08 14.01 37.88
C THR A 155 15.57 13.12 36.74
N GLY A 156 16.86 12.75 36.77
CA GLY A 156 17.47 11.91 35.73
C GLY A 156 16.84 10.52 35.66
N ASN A 157 16.68 9.85 36.80
CA ASN A 157 16.11 8.49 36.86
C ASN A 157 14.63 8.48 36.45
N VAL A 158 13.83 9.44 36.93
CA VAL A 158 12.41 9.55 36.57
C VAL A 158 12.23 9.81 35.07
N MET A 159 13.01 10.73 34.49
CA MET A 159 12.96 11.01 33.06
C MET A 159 13.41 9.79 32.25
N GLY A 160 14.52 9.15 32.63
CA GLY A 160 15.01 7.93 31.99
C GLY A 160 13.95 6.82 31.96
N ASN A 161 13.29 6.55 33.08
CA ASN A 161 12.21 5.57 33.15
C ASN A 161 11.01 5.95 32.29
N LEU A 162 10.57 7.22 32.31
CA LEU A 162 9.48 7.68 31.44
C LEU A 162 9.79 7.46 29.95
N TYR A 163 11.02 7.76 29.53
CA TYR A 163 11.46 7.51 28.15
C TYR A 163 11.53 6.02 27.84
N LEU A 164 12.06 5.20 28.73
CA LEU A 164 12.14 3.74 28.55
C LEU A 164 10.76 3.13 28.32
N PHE A 165 9.79 3.44 29.19
CA PHE A 165 8.43 2.93 29.04
C PHE A 165 7.75 3.46 27.77
N ASN A 166 7.98 4.72 27.42
CA ASN A 166 7.45 5.29 26.20
C ASN A 166 8.01 4.60 24.94
N ILE A 167 9.33 4.41 24.86
CA ILE A 167 9.98 3.72 23.73
C ILE A 167 9.48 2.28 23.64
N PHE A 168 9.38 1.57 24.75
CA PHE A 168 8.87 0.20 24.76
C PHE A 168 7.43 0.14 24.24
N GLY A 169 6.57 1.07 24.69
CA GLY A 169 5.23 1.24 24.17
C GLY A 169 5.21 1.53 22.66
N SER A 170 6.05 2.45 22.21
CA SER A 170 6.19 2.84 20.80
C SER A 170 6.61 1.67 19.91
N VAL A 171 7.58 0.85 20.33
CA VAL A 171 7.99 -0.37 19.61
C VAL A 171 6.80 -1.33 19.46
N LEU A 172 6.07 -1.59 20.55
CA LEU A 172 4.86 -2.41 20.50
C LEU A 172 3.78 -1.78 19.61
N GLY A 173 3.67 -0.45 19.63
CA GLY A 173 2.73 0.34 18.84
C GLY A 173 3.04 0.32 17.34
N THR A 174 4.28 0.07 16.93
CA THR A 174 4.62 -0.10 15.51
C THR A 174 4.45 -1.55 15.06
N MET A 175 4.83 -2.52 15.90
CA MET A 175 4.84 -3.95 15.53
C MET A 175 3.44 -4.58 15.56
N ILE A 176 2.71 -4.43 16.67
CA ILE A 176 1.41 -5.10 16.88
C ILE A 176 0.40 -4.69 15.80
N PRO A 177 0.29 -3.40 15.42
CA PRO A 177 -0.73 -2.99 14.46
C PRO A 177 -0.43 -3.50 13.05
N THR A 178 0.83 -3.41 12.62
CA THR A 178 1.29 -3.88 11.31
C THR A 178 1.10 -5.38 11.12
N ILE A 179 1.51 -6.19 12.11
CA ILE A 179 1.57 -7.65 11.95
C ILE A 179 0.24 -8.32 12.32
N LEU A 180 -0.49 -7.78 13.31
CA LEU A 180 -1.64 -8.48 13.90
C LEU A 180 -2.96 -7.74 13.79
N VAL A 181 -3.02 -6.44 14.13
CA VAL A 181 -4.30 -5.75 14.27
C VAL A 181 -4.89 -5.41 12.91
N ILE A 182 -4.11 -4.74 12.05
CA ILE A 182 -4.58 -4.27 10.74
C ILE A 182 -4.98 -5.46 9.85
N PRO A 183 -4.17 -6.52 9.68
CA PRO A 183 -4.57 -7.67 8.86
C PRO A 183 -5.80 -8.44 9.38
N LYS A 184 -6.10 -8.39 10.70
CA LYS A 184 -7.22 -9.16 11.28
C LYS A 184 -8.53 -8.39 11.37
N ILE A 185 -8.48 -7.11 11.73
CA ILE A 185 -9.68 -6.31 11.99
C ILE A 185 -9.82 -5.09 11.06
N GLY A 186 -8.82 -4.83 10.21
CA GLY A 186 -8.76 -3.69 9.30
C GLY A 186 -8.32 -2.38 9.97
N VAL A 187 -7.93 -1.42 9.15
CA VAL A 187 -7.36 -0.13 9.63
C VAL A 187 -8.40 0.73 10.36
N LYS A 188 -9.66 0.74 9.89
CA LYS A 188 -10.75 1.52 10.53
C LYS A 188 -11.00 1.07 11.97
N ARG A 189 -11.06 -0.25 12.21
CA ARG A 189 -11.27 -0.79 13.55
C ARG A 189 -10.00 -0.68 14.41
N SER A 190 -8.82 -0.63 13.80
CA SER A 190 -7.56 -0.35 14.50
C SER A 190 -7.59 1.03 15.18
N PHE A 191 -8.07 2.07 14.49
CA PHE A 191 -8.29 3.39 15.13
C PHE A 191 -9.25 3.34 16.32
N LEU A 192 -10.33 2.54 16.23
CA LEU A 192 -11.26 2.35 17.35
C LEU A 192 -10.61 1.60 18.52
N LEU A 193 -9.73 0.65 18.25
CA LEU A 193 -8.95 -0.06 19.27
C LEU A 193 -8.02 0.91 20.01
N PHE A 194 -7.25 1.76 19.31
CA PHE A 194 -6.42 2.78 19.97
C PHE A 194 -7.28 3.80 20.72
N GLY A 195 -8.42 4.19 20.16
CA GLY A 195 -9.42 4.99 20.86
C GLY A 195 -9.88 4.34 22.17
N ALA A 196 -10.22 3.05 22.15
CA ALA A 196 -10.60 2.31 23.35
C ALA A 196 -9.47 2.25 24.39
N VAL A 197 -8.23 2.01 23.95
CA VAL A 197 -7.06 2.04 24.83
C VAL A 197 -6.87 3.41 25.48
N LEU A 198 -7.03 4.51 24.73
CA LEU A 198 -7.00 5.87 25.27
C LEU A 198 -8.16 6.14 26.24
N ALA A 199 -9.36 5.63 25.93
CA ALA A 199 -10.52 5.74 26.79
C ALA A 199 -10.30 5.05 28.15
N ILE A 200 -9.63 3.90 28.19
CA ILE A 200 -9.30 3.21 29.44
C ILE A 200 -8.43 4.11 30.33
N ILE A 201 -7.35 4.69 29.79
CA ILE A 201 -6.48 5.60 30.56
C ILE A 201 -7.24 6.84 31.00
N LEU A 202 -8.03 7.43 30.11
CA LEU A 202 -8.88 8.58 30.40
C LEU A 202 -9.84 8.32 31.58
N ILE A 203 -10.50 7.16 31.59
CA ILE A 203 -11.43 6.74 32.64
C ILE A 203 -10.68 6.50 33.96
N LEU A 204 -9.49 5.88 33.92
CA LEU A 204 -8.66 5.67 35.11
C LEU A 204 -8.27 6.99 35.78
N TYR A 205 -7.81 7.99 35.01
CA TYR A 205 -7.51 9.31 35.55
C TYR A 205 -8.77 10.06 36.02
N SER A 206 -9.87 9.97 35.29
CA SER A 206 -11.14 10.61 35.68
C SER A 206 -11.66 10.04 37.01
N LYS A 207 -11.52 8.73 37.22
CA LYS A 207 -11.85 8.05 38.49
C LYS A 207 -10.93 8.51 39.62
N LYS A 208 -9.62 8.61 39.35
CA LYS A 208 -8.62 9.06 40.32
C LYS A 208 -8.92 10.49 40.83
N ILE A 209 -9.27 11.41 39.92
CA ILE A 209 -9.55 12.81 40.25
C ILE A 209 -10.96 13.01 40.84
N LYS A 210 -11.85 12.01 40.71
CA LYS A 210 -13.29 12.06 41.08
C LYS A 210 -14.04 13.24 40.44
N LYS A 211 -13.61 13.67 39.25
CA LYS A 211 -14.21 14.79 38.49
C LYS A 211 -14.66 14.28 37.13
N ASN A 212 -15.91 14.54 36.79
CA ASN A 212 -16.54 14.17 35.50
C ASN A 212 -16.40 12.69 35.11
N PHE A 213 -16.17 11.77 36.06
CA PHE A 213 -15.94 10.36 35.79
C PHE A 213 -17.11 9.70 35.03
N LEU A 214 -18.34 9.86 35.53
CA LEU A 214 -19.54 9.32 34.89
C LEU A 214 -19.74 9.90 33.49
N LEU A 215 -19.63 11.24 33.37
CA LEU A 215 -19.77 11.94 32.09
C LEU A 215 -18.74 11.47 31.06
N ASN A 216 -17.46 11.43 31.41
CA ASN A 216 -16.39 10.98 30.51
C ASN A 216 -16.58 9.52 30.11
N SER A 217 -17.01 8.66 31.05
CA SER A 217 -17.28 7.24 30.75
C SER A 217 -18.45 7.09 29.76
N ILE A 218 -19.54 7.85 29.96
CA ILE A 218 -20.68 7.86 29.04
C ILE A 218 -20.27 8.37 27.66
N ILE A 219 -19.51 9.47 27.59
CA ILE A 219 -18.99 10.00 26.32
C ILE A 219 -18.13 8.95 25.59
N CYS A 220 -17.21 8.29 26.30
CA CYS A 220 -16.36 7.26 25.70
C CYS A 220 -17.17 6.09 25.13
N VAL A 221 -18.13 5.57 25.89
CA VAL A 221 -18.96 4.45 25.46
C VAL A 221 -19.85 4.86 24.28
N LEU A 222 -20.56 5.99 24.37
CA LEU A 222 -21.43 6.46 23.30
C LEU A 222 -20.65 6.73 22.01
N TRP A 223 -19.49 7.38 22.10
CA TRP A 223 -18.68 7.72 20.93
C TRP A 223 -18.05 6.47 20.30
N LEU A 224 -17.58 5.50 21.10
CA LEU A 224 -17.10 4.22 20.59
C LEU A 224 -18.22 3.41 19.92
N CYS A 225 -19.39 3.31 20.54
CA CYS A 225 -20.53 2.58 19.98
C CYS A 225 -21.03 3.23 18.69
N MET A 226 -21.17 4.56 18.69
CA MET A 226 -21.55 5.32 17.50
C MET A 226 -20.52 5.12 16.39
N SER A 227 -19.23 5.30 16.68
CA SER A 227 -18.19 5.14 15.67
C SER A 227 -18.09 3.71 15.17
N LEU A 228 -18.22 2.71 16.04
CA LEU A 228 -18.25 1.29 15.65
C LEU A 228 -19.41 0.99 14.69
N TYR A 229 -20.61 1.48 14.99
CA TYR A 229 -21.79 1.30 14.15
C TYR A 229 -21.59 1.90 12.74
N LEU A 230 -21.07 3.14 12.66
CA LEU A 230 -20.86 3.84 11.39
C LEU A 230 -19.58 3.39 10.66
N SER A 231 -18.59 2.82 11.35
CA SER A 231 -17.33 2.33 10.78
C SER A 231 -17.49 1.11 9.89
N THR A 232 -18.70 0.53 9.83
CA THR A 232 -19.07 -0.58 8.93
C THR A 232 -19.09 -0.18 7.45
N THR A 233 -18.95 1.11 7.15
CA THR A 233 -18.82 1.61 5.78
C THR A 233 -17.52 1.13 5.13
N SER A 234 -17.59 0.85 3.83
CA SER A 234 -16.42 0.47 3.02
C SER A 234 -15.40 1.61 2.87
N LEU A 235 -14.12 1.29 2.71
CA LEU A 235 -13.09 2.21 2.20
C LEU A 235 -13.28 2.48 0.71
N ALA A 236 -13.79 1.51 -0.06
CA ALA A 236 -14.07 1.66 -1.48
C ALA A 236 -15.10 2.77 -1.76
N PHE A 237 -14.96 3.44 -2.90
CA PHE A 237 -16.00 4.33 -3.41
C PHE A 237 -17.19 3.55 -3.95
N ASP A 238 -16.91 2.46 -4.67
CA ASP A 238 -17.90 1.53 -5.18
C ASP A 238 -18.38 0.58 -4.08
N LYS A 239 -19.57 -0.01 -4.24
CA LYS A 239 -20.08 -1.02 -3.32
C LYS A 239 -19.25 -2.31 -3.50
N PRO A 240 -18.43 -2.72 -2.51
CA PRO A 240 -17.65 -3.95 -2.63
C PRO A 240 -18.59 -5.17 -2.52
N VAL A 241 -18.25 -6.23 -3.26
CA VAL A 241 -18.75 -7.59 -3.03
C VAL A 241 -17.98 -8.23 -1.88
N HIS A 242 -16.67 -7.98 -1.82
CA HIS A 242 -15.79 -8.39 -0.74
C HIS A 242 -14.75 -7.32 -0.47
N GLU A 243 -14.42 -7.07 0.79
CA GLU A 243 -13.43 -6.09 1.21
C GLU A 243 -12.65 -6.64 2.39
N GLU A 244 -11.33 -6.61 2.28
CA GLU A 244 -10.41 -6.99 3.36
C GLU A 244 -9.07 -6.27 3.23
N GLU A 245 -8.23 -6.39 4.25
CA GLU A 245 -6.87 -5.85 4.28
C GLU A 245 -5.90 -6.99 4.58
N SER A 246 -4.84 -7.11 3.79
CA SER A 246 -3.74 -8.05 4.03
C SER A 246 -2.51 -7.32 4.57
N GLU A 247 -1.43 -8.06 4.81
CA GLU A 247 -0.13 -7.48 5.16
C GLU A 247 0.41 -6.55 4.05
N TYR A 248 0.03 -6.79 2.80
CA TYR A 248 0.57 -6.10 1.63
C TYR A 248 -0.41 -5.08 1.03
N ASN A 249 -1.69 -5.42 0.91
CA ASN A 249 -2.65 -4.66 0.12
C ASN A 249 -3.96 -4.43 0.86
N TYR A 250 -4.58 -3.29 0.57
CA TYR A 250 -6.03 -3.18 0.68
C TYR A 250 -6.65 -3.99 -0.46
N ILE A 251 -7.67 -4.81 -0.19
CA ILE A 251 -8.25 -5.70 -1.19
C ILE A 251 -9.75 -5.45 -1.31
N ASN A 252 -10.20 -5.14 -2.52
CA ASN A 252 -11.59 -4.95 -2.85
C ASN A 252 -11.97 -5.78 -4.09
N VAL A 253 -12.97 -6.64 -3.95
CA VAL A 253 -13.64 -7.28 -5.09
C VAL A 253 -14.93 -6.53 -5.35
N SER A 254 -15.03 -5.88 -6.51
CA SER A 254 -16.22 -5.13 -6.93
C SER A 254 -16.65 -5.54 -8.33
N GLN A 255 -17.89 -5.24 -8.68
CA GLN A 255 -18.38 -5.39 -10.04
C GLN A 255 -18.10 -4.08 -10.81
N ASN A 256 -17.41 -4.17 -11.95
CA ASN A 256 -17.22 -3.03 -12.86
C ASN A 256 -18.54 -2.67 -13.56
N ASP A 257 -18.58 -1.51 -14.22
CA ASP A 257 -19.76 -1.01 -14.96
C ASP A 257 -20.26 -2.02 -16.02
N ASP A 258 -19.35 -2.81 -16.62
CA ASP A 258 -19.67 -3.88 -17.57
C ASP A 258 -20.22 -5.17 -16.92
N GLY A 259 -20.48 -5.16 -15.62
CA GLY A 259 -20.96 -6.32 -14.87
C GLY A 259 -19.91 -7.39 -14.57
N LYS A 260 -18.64 -7.18 -14.93
CA LYS A 260 -17.54 -8.13 -14.63
C LYS A 260 -17.01 -7.92 -13.22
N LEU A 261 -16.74 -9.01 -12.50
CA LEU A 261 -16.04 -8.96 -11.22
C LEU A 261 -14.57 -8.56 -11.44
N ALA A 262 -14.09 -7.63 -10.63
CA ALA A 262 -12.74 -7.12 -10.68
C ALA A 262 -12.13 -7.07 -9.28
N LEU A 263 -10.85 -7.39 -9.19
CA LEU A 263 -10.03 -7.13 -8.00
C LEU A 263 -9.41 -5.74 -8.14
N LYS A 264 -9.55 -4.92 -7.12
CA LYS A 264 -8.89 -3.62 -6.98
C LYS A 264 -8.08 -3.64 -5.70
N THR A 265 -6.77 -3.34 -5.79
CA THR A 265 -5.91 -3.20 -4.60
C THR A 265 -5.76 -1.75 -4.15
N ASN A 266 -6.41 -0.82 -4.87
CA ASN A 266 -6.45 0.59 -4.57
C ASN A 266 -7.87 1.11 -4.84
N VAL A 267 -8.14 2.34 -4.39
CA VAL A 267 -9.51 2.90 -4.38
C VAL A 267 -9.81 3.78 -5.61
N PHE A 268 -8.79 4.17 -6.38
CA PHE A 268 -8.96 5.13 -7.48
C PHE A 268 -8.71 4.60 -8.90
N PHE A 269 -7.80 3.64 -9.10
CA PHE A 269 -7.25 3.32 -10.42
C PHE A 269 -7.12 1.84 -10.71
N GLY A 270 -7.79 1.43 -11.79
CA GLY A 270 -7.53 0.15 -12.47
C GLY A 270 -8.03 -1.08 -11.72
N ALA A 271 -8.43 -2.09 -12.48
CA ALA A 271 -8.59 -3.44 -11.97
C ALA A 271 -7.24 -4.15 -12.05
N GLN A 272 -6.75 -4.66 -10.92
CA GLN A 272 -5.55 -5.50 -10.88
C GLN A 272 -5.81 -6.91 -11.36
N SER A 273 -7.07 -7.35 -11.35
CA SER A 273 -7.49 -8.60 -11.96
C SER A 273 -8.95 -8.52 -12.34
N ILE A 274 -9.36 -9.31 -13.32
CA ILE A 274 -10.75 -9.37 -13.76
C ILE A 274 -11.18 -10.82 -13.94
N LYS A 275 -12.44 -11.10 -13.63
CA LYS A 275 -13.02 -12.39 -13.91
C LYS A 275 -13.24 -12.55 -15.41
N VAL A 276 -12.61 -13.57 -15.98
CA VAL A 276 -12.74 -13.87 -17.40
C VAL A 276 -14.07 -14.59 -17.61
N ASP A 277 -14.90 -14.01 -18.49
CA ASP A 277 -16.16 -14.62 -18.93
C ASP A 277 -15.88 -16.02 -19.48
N LYS A 278 -16.60 -17.04 -18.99
CA LYS A 278 -16.42 -18.44 -19.38
C LYS A 278 -16.52 -18.63 -20.90
N ASN A 279 -17.35 -17.85 -21.58
CA ASN A 279 -17.62 -18.02 -23.01
C ASN A 279 -16.68 -17.21 -23.92
N LYS A 280 -15.81 -16.35 -23.36
CA LYS A 280 -14.90 -15.49 -24.12
C LYS A 280 -13.46 -15.97 -24.00
N LYS A 281 -12.72 -15.88 -25.12
CA LYS A 281 -11.26 -16.12 -25.19
C LYS A 281 -10.42 -14.85 -25.01
N LYS A 282 -11.08 -13.69 -24.95
CA LYS A 282 -10.48 -12.36 -24.77
C LYS A 282 -11.09 -11.67 -23.56
N SER A 283 -10.25 -10.96 -22.82
CA SER A 283 -10.61 -10.19 -21.65
C SER A 283 -11.09 -8.78 -21.99
N GLY A 284 -10.55 -8.20 -23.07
CA GLY A 284 -10.72 -6.80 -23.47
C GLY A 284 -9.69 -5.84 -22.84
N TYR A 285 -8.67 -6.38 -22.17
CA TYR A 285 -7.61 -5.63 -21.48
C TYR A 285 -6.24 -6.13 -21.92
N TYR A 286 -5.17 -5.51 -21.40
CA TYR A 286 -3.78 -5.80 -21.73
C TYR A 286 -3.38 -7.28 -21.62
N TYR A 287 -4.06 -8.09 -20.81
CA TYR A 287 -3.82 -9.54 -20.72
C TYR A 287 -3.89 -10.23 -22.08
N ASP A 288 -4.74 -9.73 -22.99
CA ASP A 288 -4.91 -10.30 -24.32
C ASP A 288 -3.63 -10.17 -25.17
N GLU A 289 -2.74 -9.23 -24.86
CA GLU A 289 -1.46 -9.07 -25.55
C GLU A 289 -0.45 -10.14 -25.13
N PHE A 290 -0.47 -10.56 -23.87
CA PHE A 290 0.40 -11.64 -23.38
C PHE A 290 0.03 -13.00 -23.98
N VAL A 291 -1.27 -13.27 -24.13
CA VAL A 291 -1.78 -14.46 -24.82
C VAL A 291 -1.23 -14.54 -26.25
N LYS A 292 -1.11 -13.41 -26.97
CA LYS A 292 -0.59 -13.39 -28.35
C LYS A 292 0.90 -13.74 -28.44
N ILE A 293 1.69 -13.48 -27.40
CA ILE A 293 3.12 -13.84 -27.38
C ILE A 293 3.28 -15.35 -27.28
N ASN A 294 2.39 -16.03 -26.56
CA ASN A 294 2.45 -17.48 -26.41
C ASN A 294 2.37 -18.20 -27.77
N ASN A 295 1.77 -17.59 -28.80
CA ASN A 295 1.80 -18.09 -30.18
C ASN A 295 3.21 -18.17 -30.81
N LEU A 296 4.24 -17.58 -30.19
CA LEU A 296 5.63 -17.70 -30.60
C LEU A 296 6.27 -19.01 -30.13
N LEU A 297 5.71 -19.60 -29.09
CA LEU A 297 6.13 -20.90 -28.57
C LEU A 297 5.62 -22.02 -29.50
N ASP A 298 6.25 -23.19 -29.45
CA ASP A 298 5.87 -24.31 -30.31
C ASP A 298 4.71 -25.09 -29.71
N ASP A 299 3.53 -24.98 -30.30
CA ASP A 299 2.32 -25.68 -29.86
C ASP A 299 2.48 -27.21 -29.73
N LYS A 300 3.53 -27.81 -30.31
CA LYS A 300 3.81 -29.26 -30.22
C LYS A 300 4.53 -29.69 -28.96
N VAL A 301 5.14 -28.76 -28.22
CA VAL A 301 5.92 -29.05 -27.01
C VAL A 301 5.20 -28.48 -25.81
N LYS A 302 5.25 -29.18 -24.68
CA LYS A 302 4.71 -28.68 -23.43
C LYS A 302 5.62 -27.57 -22.90
N HIS A 303 5.11 -26.36 -22.79
CA HIS A 303 5.87 -25.18 -22.35
C HIS A 303 5.71 -24.89 -20.86
N LYS A 304 6.77 -24.44 -20.19
CA LYS A 304 6.72 -23.97 -18.80
C LYS A 304 6.63 -22.46 -18.74
N ILE A 305 5.60 -21.94 -18.08
CA ILE A 305 5.34 -20.50 -17.95
C ILE A 305 5.43 -20.11 -16.48
N LEU A 306 6.26 -19.13 -16.16
CA LEU A 306 6.32 -18.48 -14.85
C LEU A 306 5.55 -17.17 -14.90
N ILE A 307 4.62 -16.96 -13.98
CA ILE A 307 3.92 -15.68 -13.81
C ILE A 307 4.28 -15.14 -12.43
N ILE A 308 5.05 -14.06 -12.38
CA ILE A 308 5.38 -13.33 -11.15
C ILE A 308 4.39 -12.18 -11.02
N GLY A 309 3.63 -12.15 -9.92
CA GLY A 309 2.44 -11.32 -9.78
C GLY A 309 1.23 -12.04 -10.37
N TYR A 310 0.93 -13.22 -9.83
CA TYR A 310 -0.14 -14.08 -10.36
C TYR A 310 -1.55 -13.48 -10.17
N GLY A 311 -1.74 -12.66 -9.13
CA GLY A 311 -3.03 -12.06 -8.81
C GLY A 311 -4.10 -13.13 -8.61
N THR A 312 -5.27 -12.95 -9.23
CA THR A 312 -6.35 -13.96 -9.17
C THR A 312 -6.31 -14.98 -10.32
N GLY A 313 -5.21 -15.02 -11.09
CA GLY A 313 -5.04 -15.96 -12.20
C GLY A 313 -5.77 -15.56 -13.48
N THR A 314 -6.06 -14.26 -13.67
CA THR A 314 -6.69 -13.73 -14.90
C THR A 314 -5.89 -14.13 -16.14
N MET A 315 -4.57 -13.90 -16.11
CA MET A 315 -3.67 -14.23 -17.20
C MET A 315 -3.67 -15.72 -17.51
N SER A 316 -3.48 -16.55 -16.48
CA SER A 316 -3.45 -18.00 -16.64
C SER A 316 -4.76 -18.56 -17.18
N THR A 317 -5.90 -18.03 -16.70
CA THR A 317 -7.22 -18.40 -17.23
C THR A 317 -7.34 -18.13 -18.73
N LEU A 318 -6.75 -17.02 -19.22
CA LEU A 318 -6.75 -16.72 -20.65
C LEU A 318 -5.80 -17.64 -21.43
N LEU A 319 -4.64 -17.99 -20.87
CA LEU A 319 -3.74 -18.97 -21.48
C LEU A 319 -4.44 -20.33 -21.64
N HIS A 320 -5.09 -20.84 -20.59
CA HIS A 320 -5.80 -22.14 -20.61
C HIS A 320 -6.99 -22.18 -21.57
N LYS A 321 -7.53 -21.02 -21.95
CA LYS A 321 -8.61 -20.92 -22.95
C LYS A 321 -8.12 -20.88 -24.39
N ASN A 322 -6.85 -20.54 -24.60
CA ASN A 322 -6.26 -20.33 -25.92
C ASN A 322 -5.25 -21.41 -26.30
N PHE A 323 -4.67 -22.13 -25.34
CA PHE A 323 -3.63 -23.14 -25.55
C PHE A 323 -3.86 -24.36 -24.63
N ASP A 324 -3.35 -25.52 -25.04
CA ASP A 324 -3.52 -26.78 -24.30
C ASP A 324 -2.19 -27.37 -23.77
N ASN A 325 -1.04 -26.97 -24.34
CA ASN A 325 0.27 -27.60 -24.09
C ASN A 325 1.20 -26.71 -23.25
N PHE A 326 0.79 -26.35 -22.04
CA PHE A 326 1.66 -25.61 -21.13
C PHE A 326 1.41 -25.95 -19.65
N GLU A 327 2.31 -25.51 -18.78
CA GLU A 327 2.20 -25.57 -17.33
C GLU A 327 2.55 -24.20 -16.74
N VAL A 328 1.66 -23.67 -15.90
CA VAL A 328 1.86 -22.37 -15.25
C VAL A 328 2.28 -22.58 -13.80
N THR A 329 3.40 -21.94 -13.43
CA THR A 329 3.76 -21.66 -12.04
C THR A 329 3.46 -20.18 -11.77
N GLY A 330 2.55 -19.93 -10.81
CA GLY A 330 2.17 -18.58 -10.39
C GLY A 330 2.82 -18.22 -9.07
N ILE A 331 3.50 -17.08 -9.00
CA ILE A 331 4.06 -16.52 -7.77
C ILE A 331 3.21 -15.33 -7.33
N GLU A 332 2.65 -15.43 -6.13
CA GLU A 332 1.87 -14.37 -5.50
C GLU A 332 2.37 -14.15 -4.08
N ILE A 333 2.69 -12.92 -3.72
CA ILE A 333 3.18 -12.59 -2.38
C ILE A 333 2.03 -12.58 -1.36
N ASP A 334 0.82 -12.24 -1.82
CA ASP A 334 -0.35 -12.05 -0.98
C ASP A 334 -1.27 -13.27 -0.97
N ARG A 335 -1.18 -14.08 0.10
CA ARG A 335 -2.02 -15.27 0.32
C ARG A 335 -3.52 -14.95 0.22
N ASN A 336 -3.93 -13.76 0.66
CA ASN A 336 -5.34 -13.39 0.65
C ASN A 336 -5.89 -13.27 -0.78
N ILE A 337 -5.10 -12.74 -1.71
CA ILE A 337 -5.47 -12.66 -3.13
C ILE A 337 -5.67 -14.08 -3.72
N VAL A 338 -4.78 -15.02 -3.38
CA VAL A 338 -4.92 -16.43 -3.79
C VAL A 338 -6.20 -17.06 -3.24
N ASN A 339 -6.57 -16.78 -1.99
CA ASN A 339 -7.83 -17.28 -1.41
C ASN A 339 -9.06 -16.69 -2.12
N LEU A 340 -9.01 -15.41 -2.50
CA LEU A 340 -10.11 -14.75 -3.22
C LEU A 340 -10.35 -15.32 -4.61
N ARG A 341 -9.29 -15.83 -5.26
CA ARG A 341 -9.44 -16.56 -6.52
C ARG A 341 -10.40 -17.74 -6.36
N GLU A 342 -10.21 -18.54 -5.32
CA GLU A 342 -11.01 -19.74 -5.06
C GLU A 342 -12.49 -19.42 -4.79
N LEU A 343 -12.75 -18.23 -4.24
CA LEU A 343 -14.09 -17.78 -3.87
C LEU A 343 -14.82 -17.06 -5.03
N TYR A 344 -14.12 -16.18 -5.76
CA TYR A 344 -14.76 -15.23 -6.67
C TYR A 344 -14.34 -15.35 -8.13
N PHE A 345 -13.14 -15.86 -8.44
CA PHE A 345 -12.57 -15.88 -9.80
C PHE A 345 -12.55 -17.28 -10.41
N ASN A 346 -11.80 -17.46 -11.50
CA ASN A 346 -11.72 -18.70 -12.26
C ASN A 346 -10.65 -19.62 -11.65
N LYS A 347 -11.00 -20.88 -11.39
CA LYS A 347 -10.04 -21.91 -10.97
C LYS A 347 -9.28 -22.44 -12.19
N SER A 348 -8.02 -22.81 -11.96
CA SER A 348 -7.13 -23.53 -12.89
C SER A 348 -6.22 -24.45 -12.09
N ASP A 349 -5.66 -25.46 -12.75
CA ASP A 349 -4.78 -26.49 -12.14
C ASP A 349 -3.33 -26.01 -11.98
N ASP A 350 -3.13 -24.70 -11.86
CA ASP A 350 -1.80 -24.07 -11.81
C ASP A 350 -1.12 -24.30 -10.47
N LYS A 351 0.21 -24.42 -10.51
CA LYS A 351 1.05 -24.47 -9.31
C LYS A 351 1.23 -23.06 -8.76
N ILE A 352 0.57 -22.74 -7.66
CA ILE A 352 0.67 -21.42 -7.02
C ILE A 352 1.59 -21.50 -5.81
N ILE A 353 2.59 -20.62 -5.76
CA ILE A 353 3.57 -20.54 -4.68
C ILE A 353 3.43 -19.17 -4.01
N ILE A 354 3.24 -19.17 -2.69
CA ILE A 354 3.13 -17.95 -1.90
C ILE A 354 4.54 -17.50 -1.51
N SER A 355 5.10 -16.56 -2.26
CA SER A 355 6.46 -16.06 -2.07
C SER A 355 6.65 -14.70 -2.75
N ASP A 356 7.68 -13.97 -2.34
CA ASP A 356 8.24 -12.90 -3.18
C ASP A 356 8.86 -13.51 -4.45
N GLY A 357 8.70 -12.82 -5.58
CA GLY A 357 9.13 -13.26 -6.90
C GLY A 357 10.64 -13.44 -7.04
N ARG A 358 11.43 -12.52 -6.48
CA ARG A 358 12.89 -12.59 -6.53
C ARG A 358 13.40 -13.66 -5.57
N ASN A 359 12.81 -13.76 -4.38
CA ASN A 359 13.13 -14.85 -3.45
C ASN A 359 12.85 -16.22 -4.06
N TYR A 360 11.75 -16.36 -4.83
CA TYR A 360 11.44 -17.60 -5.51
C TYR A 360 12.52 -17.98 -6.53
N LEU A 361 12.90 -17.05 -7.42
CA LEU A 361 13.97 -17.27 -8.40
C LEU A 361 15.29 -17.67 -7.72
N ASN A 362 15.64 -17.05 -6.59
CA ASN A 362 16.86 -17.40 -5.85
C ASN A 362 16.83 -18.78 -5.17
N SER A 363 15.66 -19.43 -5.12
CA SER A 363 15.45 -20.68 -4.38
C SER A 363 15.17 -21.89 -5.27
N THR A 364 15.05 -21.69 -6.59
CA THR A 364 14.63 -22.71 -7.55
C THR A 364 15.69 -22.89 -8.63
N ASP A 365 15.80 -24.09 -9.19
CA ASP A 365 16.62 -24.36 -10.39
C ASP A 365 15.75 -24.62 -11.63
N GLU A 366 14.43 -24.37 -11.51
CA GLU A 366 13.46 -24.58 -12.59
C GLU A 366 13.63 -23.58 -13.75
N MET A 367 13.61 -24.09 -14.97
CA MET A 367 13.73 -23.30 -16.20
C MET A 367 12.38 -23.10 -16.90
N TYR A 368 12.17 -21.93 -17.49
CA TYR A 368 10.91 -21.50 -18.09
C TYR A 368 11.08 -21.03 -19.53
N ASP A 369 10.05 -21.25 -20.36
CA ASP A 369 10.01 -20.76 -21.74
C ASP A 369 9.45 -19.34 -21.83
N LEU A 370 8.61 -18.95 -20.87
CA LEU A 370 8.04 -17.62 -20.77
C LEU A 370 7.98 -17.20 -19.30
N ILE A 371 8.60 -16.06 -18.99
CA ILE A 371 8.50 -15.42 -17.67
C ILE A 371 7.70 -14.13 -17.86
N ILE A 372 6.54 -14.06 -17.21
CA ILE A 372 5.65 -12.89 -17.22
C ILE A 372 5.79 -12.16 -15.89
N LEU A 373 6.04 -10.85 -15.98
CA LEU A 373 6.11 -9.93 -14.84
C LEU A 373 4.89 -9.02 -14.85
N ASP A 374 3.99 -9.23 -13.88
CA ASP A 374 2.77 -8.46 -13.68
C ASP A 374 2.63 -8.05 -12.21
N VAL A 375 3.64 -7.34 -11.71
CA VAL A 375 3.86 -7.11 -10.28
C VAL A 375 3.50 -5.69 -9.85
N TYR A 376 2.54 -5.57 -8.92
CA TYR A 376 2.13 -4.30 -8.35
C TYR A 376 1.84 -4.41 -6.85
N GLN A 377 2.25 -3.39 -6.10
CA GLN A 377 1.79 -3.13 -4.74
C GLN A 377 1.07 -1.79 -4.75
N ASN A 378 -0.24 -1.79 -4.47
CA ASN A 378 -1.15 -0.66 -4.67
C ASN A 378 -1.18 -0.13 -6.13
N ILE A 379 -0.27 0.80 -6.47
CA ILE A 379 -0.17 1.52 -7.75
C ILE A 379 1.24 1.41 -8.35
N SER A 380 2.24 0.97 -7.57
CA SER A 380 3.64 0.96 -7.97
C SER A 380 4.23 -0.44 -8.09
N MET A 381 5.15 -0.62 -9.04
CA MET A 381 6.03 -1.76 -9.17
C MET A 381 7.11 -1.74 -8.06
N PRO A 382 7.35 -2.86 -7.37
CA PRO A 382 8.42 -2.96 -6.36
C PRO A 382 9.82 -2.75 -6.95
N ILE A 383 10.66 -1.99 -6.25
CA ILE A 383 12.03 -1.63 -6.67
C ILE A 383 12.85 -2.88 -7.01
N ASN A 384 12.82 -3.89 -6.13
CA ASN A 384 13.60 -5.12 -6.25
C ASN A 384 13.25 -6.00 -7.46
N LEU A 385 12.15 -5.72 -8.17
CA LEU A 385 11.68 -6.47 -9.35
C LEU A 385 11.81 -5.66 -10.66
N THR A 386 12.54 -4.54 -10.64
CA THR A 386 12.69 -3.62 -11.78
C THR A 386 14.13 -3.37 -12.17
N THR A 387 15.08 -4.05 -11.52
CA THR A 387 16.51 -3.84 -11.67
C THR A 387 17.12 -4.75 -12.73
N ARG A 388 18.28 -4.36 -13.25
CA ARG A 388 19.08 -5.18 -14.16
C ARG A 388 19.40 -6.53 -13.52
N GLU A 389 19.81 -6.54 -12.26
CA GLU A 389 20.17 -7.74 -11.51
C GLU A 389 18.97 -8.70 -11.42
N PHE A 390 17.77 -8.20 -11.17
CA PHE A 390 16.56 -9.03 -11.21
C PHE A 390 16.25 -9.60 -12.61
N PHE A 391 16.47 -8.82 -13.67
CA PHE A 391 16.29 -9.35 -15.02
C PHE A 391 17.37 -10.37 -15.39
N GLU A 392 18.59 -10.25 -14.85
CA GLU A 392 19.63 -11.29 -14.95
C GLU A 392 19.19 -12.57 -14.23
N ASP A 393 18.61 -12.46 -13.03
CA ASP A 393 18.00 -13.59 -12.30
C ASP A 393 16.91 -14.25 -13.16
N CYS A 394 16.04 -13.47 -13.81
CA CYS A 394 15.02 -13.99 -14.73
C CYS A 394 15.65 -14.71 -15.93
N LYS A 395 16.69 -14.12 -16.53
CA LYS A 395 17.39 -14.69 -17.69
C LYS A 395 18.09 -16.00 -17.33
N ALA A 396 18.66 -16.13 -16.13
CA ALA A 396 19.29 -17.36 -15.67
C ALA A 396 18.31 -18.54 -15.60
N HIS A 397 17.01 -18.26 -15.40
CA HIS A 397 15.92 -19.24 -15.36
C HIS A 397 15.18 -19.39 -16.69
N LEU A 398 15.72 -18.86 -17.79
CA LEU A 398 15.07 -18.87 -19.10
C LEU A 398 15.65 -19.95 -20.00
N ASN A 399 14.78 -20.81 -20.55
CA ASN A 399 15.18 -21.80 -21.55
C ASN A 399 15.74 -21.12 -22.81
N ARG A 400 16.47 -21.91 -23.62
CA ARG A 400 16.95 -21.44 -24.92
C ARG A 400 15.76 -21.02 -25.80
N ASN A 401 15.78 -19.75 -26.26
CA ASN A 401 14.69 -19.07 -26.97
C ASN A 401 13.51 -18.61 -26.12
N GLY A 402 13.60 -18.66 -24.79
CA GLY A 402 12.54 -18.16 -23.94
C GLY A 402 12.38 -16.65 -24.03
N ILE A 403 11.29 -16.15 -23.44
CA ILE A 403 10.89 -14.75 -23.49
C ILE A 403 10.63 -14.24 -22.07
N ILE A 404 11.10 -13.04 -21.77
CA ILE A 404 10.68 -12.26 -20.61
C ILE A 404 9.66 -11.22 -21.09
N ALA A 405 8.50 -11.16 -20.47
CA ALA A 405 7.44 -10.23 -20.80
C ALA A 405 7.02 -9.43 -19.57
N LEU A 406 6.99 -8.11 -19.69
CA LEU A 406 6.77 -7.15 -18.60
C LEU A 406 5.53 -6.31 -18.88
N ASN A 407 4.63 -6.20 -17.91
CA ASN A 407 3.54 -5.22 -17.92
C ASN A 407 3.97 -3.90 -17.25
N ILE A 408 3.76 -2.77 -17.91
CA ILE A 408 3.94 -1.41 -17.36
C ILE A 408 2.60 -0.68 -17.36
N GLY A 409 1.89 -0.70 -16.23
CA GLY A 409 0.51 -0.19 -16.08
C GLY A 409 0.38 1.32 -16.18
N LEU A 410 1.45 2.05 -15.95
CA LEU A 410 1.54 3.52 -16.10
C LEU A 410 2.27 3.93 -17.39
N GLY A 411 2.32 3.05 -18.38
CA GLY A 411 3.03 3.24 -19.64
C GLY A 411 2.36 4.20 -20.61
N ASN A 412 1.74 5.31 -20.18
CA ASN A 412 0.95 6.26 -20.98
C ASN A 412 1.43 6.46 -22.44
N SER A 413 2.75 6.53 -22.64
CA SER A 413 3.41 6.56 -23.94
C SER A 413 4.59 5.58 -23.99
N LEU A 414 4.91 5.09 -25.20
CA LEU A 414 6.15 4.32 -25.46
C LEU A 414 7.42 5.11 -25.14
N ASN A 415 7.33 6.43 -25.09
CA ASN A 415 8.45 7.35 -24.84
C ASN A 415 8.41 7.96 -23.43
N SER A 416 7.59 7.43 -22.51
CA SER A 416 7.66 7.88 -21.12
C SER A 416 8.98 7.47 -20.49
N ASN A 417 9.50 8.28 -19.57
CA ASN A 417 10.74 7.98 -18.86
C ASN A 417 10.68 6.63 -18.13
N LEU A 418 9.50 6.29 -17.59
CA LEU A 418 9.23 4.99 -16.97
C LEU A 418 9.43 3.82 -17.95
N VAL A 419 8.81 3.90 -19.13
CA VAL A 419 8.92 2.85 -20.15
C VAL A 419 10.34 2.76 -20.68
N LEU A 420 11.00 3.90 -20.91
CA LEU A 420 12.38 3.95 -21.38
C LEU A 420 13.36 3.33 -20.37
N ALA A 421 13.23 3.66 -19.08
CA ALA A 421 14.06 3.08 -18.03
C ALA A 421 13.88 1.57 -17.91
N LEU A 422 12.63 1.08 -17.83
CA LEU A 422 12.36 -0.36 -17.69
C LEU A 422 12.79 -1.15 -18.95
N SER A 423 12.45 -0.65 -20.13
CA SER A 423 12.81 -1.33 -21.39
C SER A 423 14.31 -1.25 -21.70
N GLY A 424 14.99 -0.15 -21.35
CA GLY A 424 16.44 -0.01 -21.42
C GLY A 424 17.16 -0.93 -20.43
N THR A 425 16.63 -1.07 -19.21
CA THR A 425 17.16 -2.00 -18.21
C THR A 425 17.04 -3.45 -18.69
N LEU A 426 15.90 -3.85 -19.24
CA LEU A 426 15.74 -5.17 -19.85
C LEU A 426 16.67 -5.38 -21.06
N LYS A 427 16.92 -4.33 -21.85
CA LYS A 427 17.83 -4.35 -23.01
C LYS A 427 19.29 -4.62 -22.62
N CYS A 428 19.69 -4.30 -21.39
CA CYS A 428 21.02 -4.67 -20.88
C CYS A 428 21.21 -6.20 -20.76
N VAL A 429 20.11 -6.92 -20.56
CA VAL A 429 20.10 -8.36 -20.30
C VAL A 429 19.72 -9.18 -21.54
N CYS A 430 18.75 -8.66 -22.31
CA CYS A 430 18.22 -9.26 -23.53
C CYS A 430 18.63 -8.44 -24.77
N PRO A 431 19.28 -9.03 -25.78
CA PRO A 431 19.72 -8.30 -26.98
C PRO A 431 18.54 -7.82 -27.85
N ASN A 432 17.42 -8.54 -27.85
CA ASN A 432 16.23 -8.17 -28.61
C ASN A 432 15.11 -7.79 -27.65
N VAL A 433 14.81 -6.48 -27.58
CA VAL A 433 13.73 -5.94 -26.76
C VAL A 433 12.76 -5.14 -27.62
N TYR A 434 11.46 -5.35 -27.39
CA TYR A 434 10.36 -4.70 -28.09
C TYR A 434 9.38 -4.13 -27.08
N LYS A 435 8.83 -2.94 -27.35
CA LYS A 435 7.79 -2.30 -26.52
C LYS A 435 6.54 -2.07 -27.34
N TYR A 436 5.38 -2.36 -26.75
CA TYR A 436 4.08 -2.25 -27.40
C TYR A 436 3.09 -1.50 -26.51
N LYS A 437 2.41 -0.50 -27.08
CA LYS A 437 1.37 0.25 -26.38
C LYS A 437 0.03 -0.44 -26.60
N THR A 438 -0.62 -0.84 -25.51
CA THR A 438 -1.93 -1.47 -25.59
C THR A 438 -2.99 -0.45 -26.06
N LYS A 439 -4.01 -0.94 -26.77
CA LYS A 439 -5.10 -0.09 -27.29
C LYS A 439 -6.27 0.02 -26.30
N SER A 440 -6.37 -0.93 -25.37
CA SER A 440 -7.45 -1.06 -24.40
C SER A 440 -7.28 -0.19 -23.16
N ASP A 441 -6.04 0.15 -22.80
CA ASP A 441 -5.67 0.63 -21.48
C ASP A 441 -4.35 1.42 -21.50
N ASN A 442 -3.96 1.96 -20.35
CA ASN A 442 -2.75 2.78 -20.21
C ASN A 442 -1.46 1.95 -20.11
N ASN A 443 -1.53 0.66 -20.36
CA ASN A 443 -0.43 -0.27 -20.23
C ASN A 443 0.54 -0.19 -21.42
N VAL A 444 1.81 -0.47 -21.17
CA VAL A 444 2.81 -0.81 -22.18
C VAL A 444 3.38 -2.16 -21.83
N ILE A 445 3.43 -3.05 -22.81
CA ILE A 445 4.03 -4.36 -22.62
C ILE A 445 5.41 -4.36 -23.27
N VAL A 446 6.42 -4.88 -22.56
CA VAL A 446 7.79 -4.98 -23.03
C VAL A 446 8.20 -6.45 -23.10
N TYR A 447 8.82 -6.84 -24.21
CA TYR A 447 9.28 -8.19 -24.48
C TYR A 447 10.78 -8.22 -24.63
N GLY A 448 11.47 -9.15 -23.97
CA GLY A 448 12.90 -9.38 -24.11
C GLY A 448 13.20 -10.84 -24.43
N SER A 449 14.09 -11.09 -25.38
CA SER A 449 14.60 -12.43 -25.67
C SER A 449 16.02 -12.37 -26.22
N GLU A 450 16.73 -13.50 -26.14
CA GLU A 450 17.97 -13.70 -26.88
C GLU A 450 17.72 -13.79 -28.39
N LYS A 451 16.59 -14.39 -28.79
CA LYS A 451 16.22 -14.54 -30.19
C LYS A 451 15.62 -13.25 -30.75
N ASN A 452 15.85 -12.99 -32.04
CA ASN A 452 15.10 -11.97 -32.75
C ASN A 452 13.66 -12.47 -33.01
N LEU A 453 12.71 -11.90 -32.29
CA LEU A 453 11.30 -12.31 -32.31
C LEU A 453 10.62 -12.01 -33.65
N GLU A 454 10.98 -10.91 -34.32
CA GLU A 454 10.45 -10.56 -35.65
C GLU A 454 10.88 -11.55 -36.73
N LEU A 455 12.15 -11.99 -36.70
CA LEU A 455 12.64 -12.98 -37.65
C LEU A 455 11.94 -14.34 -37.45
N SER A 456 11.72 -14.71 -36.19
CA SER A 456 10.99 -15.94 -35.82
C SER A 456 9.58 -15.99 -36.41
N LEU A 457 8.89 -14.84 -36.44
CA LEU A 457 7.53 -14.72 -37.00
C LEU A 457 7.48 -14.83 -38.52
N LYS A 458 8.55 -14.44 -39.22
CA LYS A 458 8.65 -14.56 -40.68
C LYS A 458 8.88 -16.00 -41.11
N GLU A 459 9.60 -16.78 -40.31
CA GLU A 459 9.89 -18.20 -40.57
C GLU A 459 8.67 -19.10 -40.32
N GLN A 460 7.81 -18.75 -39.37
CA GLN A 460 6.63 -19.53 -39.01
C GLN A 460 5.39 -19.19 -39.86
N ASN A 461 5.30 -19.79 -41.05
CA ASN A 461 4.12 -19.72 -41.91
C ASN A 461 3.04 -20.74 -41.48
N LYS A 462 2.03 -20.33 -40.69
CA LYS A 462 0.62 -20.82 -40.69
C LYS A 462 -0.18 -20.35 -39.46
N ASN A 463 -1.50 -20.16 -39.66
CA ASN A 463 -2.61 -19.87 -38.72
C ASN A 463 -2.96 -18.39 -38.43
N HIS A 464 -4.27 -18.13 -38.40
CA HIS A 464 -4.91 -16.83 -38.10
C HIS A 464 -4.53 -16.26 -36.71
N LEU A 465 -4.17 -17.11 -35.75
CA LEU A 465 -3.65 -16.67 -34.44
C LEU A 465 -2.25 -16.03 -34.56
N LYS A 466 -1.41 -16.50 -35.51
CA LYS A 466 -0.12 -15.86 -35.79
C LYS A 466 -0.26 -14.50 -36.47
N ASP A 467 -1.37 -14.23 -37.15
CA ASP A 467 -1.61 -12.93 -37.79
C ASP A 467 -1.83 -11.82 -36.75
N GLU A 468 -2.50 -12.12 -35.63
CA GLU A 468 -2.60 -11.18 -34.51
C GLU A 468 -1.23 -10.91 -33.87
N THR A 469 -0.39 -11.94 -33.71
CA THR A 469 0.98 -11.79 -33.20
C THR A 469 1.86 -11.02 -34.18
N LYS A 470 1.77 -11.27 -35.49
CA LYS A 470 2.47 -10.46 -36.51
C LYS A 470 2.07 -8.99 -36.45
N LYS A 471 0.78 -8.70 -36.25
CA LYS A 471 0.29 -7.33 -36.08
C LYS A 471 0.82 -6.69 -34.80
N LEU A 472 0.89 -7.43 -33.70
CA LEU A 472 1.49 -6.97 -32.45
C LEU A 472 2.93 -6.49 -32.67
N PHE A 473 3.78 -7.30 -33.31
CA PHE A 473 5.17 -6.92 -33.56
C PHE A 473 5.32 -5.81 -34.59
N LYS A 474 4.44 -5.73 -35.60
CA LYS A 474 4.41 -4.61 -36.55
C LYS A 474 4.10 -3.27 -35.87
N ASP A 475 3.20 -3.28 -34.89
CA ASP A 475 2.83 -2.11 -34.10
C ASP A 475 3.79 -1.89 -32.91
N SER A 476 4.77 -2.78 -32.70
CA SER A 476 5.78 -2.67 -31.63
C SER A 476 6.99 -1.86 -32.08
N GLN A 477 7.69 -1.24 -31.13
CA GLN A 477 8.93 -0.54 -31.38
C GLN A 477 10.09 -1.32 -30.77
N LYS A 478 11.12 -1.61 -31.57
CA LYS A 478 12.37 -2.19 -31.07
C LYS A 478 13.13 -1.17 -30.23
N VAL A 479 13.69 -1.61 -29.12
CA VAL A 479 14.52 -0.79 -28.23
C VAL A 479 15.96 -0.84 -28.73
N GLU A 480 16.47 0.31 -29.15
CA GLU A 480 17.83 0.48 -29.66
C GLU A 480 18.74 1.12 -28.60
N ASP A 481 18.26 2.21 -27.98
CA ASP A 481 19.01 2.96 -26.98
C ASP A 481 18.80 2.42 -25.56
N VAL A 482 19.88 2.46 -24.78
CA VAL A 482 19.88 2.15 -23.35
C VAL A 482 20.16 3.43 -22.58
N ASN A 483 19.15 3.99 -21.93
CA ASN A 483 19.27 5.16 -21.07
C ASN A 483 18.55 4.91 -19.74
N ASN A 484 19.06 5.48 -18.65
CA ASN A 484 18.47 5.38 -17.30
C ASN A 484 18.26 3.92 -16.84
N ILE A 485 19.36 3.16 -16.75
CA ILE A 485 19.37 1.79 -16.25
C ILE A 485 19.04 1.80 -14.75
N LEU A 486 18.13 0.93 -14.35
CA LEU A 486 17.79 0.69 -12.95
C LEU A 486 18.64 -0.48 -12.44
N SER A 487 19.38 -0.28 -11.35
CA SER A 487 20.13 -1.32 -10.67
C SER A 487 19.74 -1.41 -9.21
N ASP A 488 20.14 -2.48 -8.52
CA ASP A 488 19.93 -2.61 -7.07
C ASP A 488 20.53 -1.44 -6.28
N ASP A 489 21.65 -0.88 -6.75
CA ASP A 489 22.31 0.28 -6.12
C ASP A 489 21.66 1.62 -6.47
N ILE A 490 21.13 1.76 -7.69
CA ILE A 490 20.59 3.02 -8.22
C ILE A 490 19.27 2.73 -8.92
N ASN A 491 18.17 2.99 -8.20
CA ASN A 491 16.83 2.81 -8.74
C ASN A 491 15.94 4.01 -8.40
N ASN A 492 15.45 4.72 -9.42
CA ASN A 492 14.52 5.84 -9.28
C ASN A 492 13.11 5.51 -9.79
N ILE A 493 12.73 4.23 -9.84
CA ILE A 493 11.45 3.77 -10.39
C ILE A 493 10.24 4.42 -9.70
N GLU A 494 10.27 4.60 -8.38
CA GLU A 494 9.17 5.24 -7.65
C GLU A 494 8.90 6.66 -8.17
N LYS A 495 9.97 7.44 -8.38
CA LYS A 495 9.87 8.80 -8.94
C LYS A 495 9.30 8.78 -10.36
N LEU A 496 9.76 7.86 -11.21
CA LEU A 496 9.27 7.73 -12.58
C LEU A 496 7.79 7.35 -12.64
N GLN A 497 7.35 6.49 -11.72
CA GLN A 497 5.94 6.10 -11.57
C GLN A 497 5.09 7.27 -11.08
N ASP A 498 5.55 8.02 -10.08
CA ASP A 498 4.87 9.22 -9.58
C ASP A 498 4.70 10.28 -10.67
N GLU A 499 5.71 10.51 -11.52
CA GLU A 499 5.63 11.44 -12.65
C GLU A 499 4.54 11.05 -13.65
N GLU A 500 4.48 9.77 -14.04
CA GLU A 500 3.46 9.28 -14.98
C GLU A 500 2.06 9.26 -14.36
N PHE A 501 1.97 8.89 -13.09
CA PHE A 501 0.71 8.89 -12.37
C PHE A 501 0.12 10.30 -12.23
N ASN A 502 0.95 11.29 -11.92
CA ASN A 502 0.54 12.70 -11.89
C ASN A 502 -0.03 13.20 -13.23
N LYS A 503 0.52 12.73 -14.36
CA LYS A 503 0.00 13.08 -15.69
C LYS A 503 -1.40 12.50 -15.90
N ILE A 504 -1.66 11.25 -15.46
CA ILE A 504 -2.98 10.60 -15.54
C ILE A 504 -4.00 11.40 -14.73
N VAL A 505 -3.68 11.72 -13.48
CA VAL A 505 -4.58 12.49 -12.61
C VAL A 505 -4.92 13.85 -13.22
N LYS A 506 -3.93 14.59 -13.72
CA LYS A 506 -4.15 15.89 -14.38
C LYS A 506 -5.06 15.77 -15.62
N ASN A 507 -4.86 14.73 -16.44
CA ASN A 507 -5.68 14.52 -17.63
C ASN A 507 -7.13 14.17 -17.28
N GLN A 508 -7.34 13.28 -16.31
CA GLN A 508 -8.70 12.92 -15.87
C GLN A 508 -9.43 14.10 -15.21
N MET A 509 -8.73 14.96 -14.47
CA MET A 509 -9.33 16.15 -13.87
C MET A 509 -9.71 17.21 -14.90
N LYS A 510 -8.93 17.38 -15.98
CA LYS A 510 -9.30 18.27 -17.09
C LYS A 510 -10.60 17.82 -17.77
N ILE A 511 -10.72 16.52 -18.06
CA ILE A 511 -11.91 15.93 -18.69
C ILE A 511 -13.18 16.11 -17.85
N ARG A 512 -13.07 16.28 -16.52
CA ARG A 512 -14.22 16.55 -15.63
C ARG A 512 -14.56 18.04 -15.48
N LYS A 513 -13.70 18.95 -15.92
CA LYS A 513 -13.95 20.41 -15.91
C LYS A 513 -14.58 20.91 -17.22
N ASP A 514 -14.41 20.16 -18.31
CA ASP A 514 -15.09 20.34 -19.60
C ASP A 514 -16.41 19.54 -19.63
#